data_AF-A0A971MML4-F1
#
_entry.id   AF-A0A971MML4-F1
#
_cell.length_a   1.000
_cell.length_b   1.000
_cell.length_c   1.000
_cell.angle_alpha   90.00
_cell.angle_beta   90.00
_cell.angle_gamma   90.00
#
_symmetry.space_group_name_H-M   'P 1'
#
loop_
_entity.id
_entity.type
_entity.pdbx_description
1 polymer ?
#
loop_
_entity_poly.entity_id
_entity_poly.type
_entity_poly.pdbx_seq_one_letter_code
_entity_poly.pdbx_strand_id
1 'polypeptide(L)'
;MLLSFFGKEGNNNLDISVFMEYPPDIVLEFFQQSYVNISLSVYQELKDQFADPDNLNENIPKWVLFIDKLLDMEDSLYSLEENRNLDFVGPAYYIKTNTRFFFYKTCFEHEGITAQDIAEMVELNSTPAINDLIAKHYATLKCKPASRKSREELLNDLQVSISALEEIEHISRQIMFQRRLIEIREAFLNAPYAALIEPEKPEDKPEKPVPKQSFLGSIFNPKSRAAFEAACQQYNHDLKVYYIKYREYEKACDRYKNALRDWESEKNYLINRSIEDIKKAKLKIKKGNRIIKIYNEVLNSLDIHPQYQSIVPLTRFYYYLETGRAFSIQECMNLYEQELKLEELKESQERLERNIMATVYYLSSEAAATTELPPYDNPEELMEMIYKRWQAEKRVET
;
A
#
# COMPACT_ATOMS: atom_id res chain seq x y z
N MET A 1 3.89 -4.79 -10.63
CA MET A 1 4.88 -5.06 -9.56
C MET A 1 4.17 -5.69 -8.38
N LEU A 2 4.82 -6.50 -7.52
CA LEU A 2 4.15 -7.05 -6.33
C LEU A 2 3.67 -5.95 -5.38
N LEU A 3 4.43 -4.86 -5.31
CA LEU A 3 4.14 -3.66 -4.53
C LEU A 3 2.82 -2.94 -4.89
N SER A 4 2.29 -3.15 -6.11
CA SER A 4 0.95 -2.65 -6.46
C SER A 4 -0.15 -3.25 -5.59
N PHE A 5 0.10 -4.40 -4.99
CA PHE A 5 -0.83 -5.07 -4.07
C PHE A 5 -1.12 -4.21 -2.84
N PHE A 6 -0.21 -3.34 -2.42
CA PHE A 6 -0.34 -2.48 -1.24
C PHE A 6 -0.73 -1.02 -1.59
N GLY A 7 -1.15 -0.76 -2.83
CA GLY A 7 -1.47 0.61 -3.26
C GLY A 7 -0.25 1.54 -3.40
N LYS A 8 0.97 1.01 -3.26
CA LYS A 8 2.24 1.73 -3.42
C LYS A 8 2.76 1.67 -4.87
N GLU A 9 1.87 1.85 -5.85
CA GLU A 9 2.27 1.86 -7.26
C GLU A 9 3.21 3.04 -7.56
N GLY A 10 4.44 2.73 -7.99
CA GLY A 10 5.45 3.75 -8.32
C GLY A 10 6.41 4.10 -7.19
N ASN A 11 6.15 3.68 -5.94
CA ASN A 11 7.04 3.91 -4.81
C ASN A 11 8.05 2.77 -4.70
N ASN A 12 9.18 2.90 -5.38
CA ASN A 12 10.29 1.93 -5.31
C ASN A 12 11.47 2.40 -4.46
N ASN A 13 11.27 3.45 -3.67
CA ASN A 13 12.27 3.94 -2.73
C ASN A 13 12.30 3.08 -1.47
N LEU A 14 13.48 2.61 -1.08
CA LEU A 14 13.67 1.87 0.17
C LEU A 14 13.97 2.83 1.32
N ASP A 15 13.24 2.66 2.40
CA ASP A 15 13.53 3.30 3.68
C ASP A 15 14.70 2.60 4.40
N ILE A 16 15.40 3.32 5.29
CA ILE A 16 16.52 2.76 6.05
C ILE A 16 16.13 1.51 6.84
N SER A 17 14.90 1.43 7.37
CA SER A 17 14.40 0.27 8.11
C SER A 17 14.55 -1.04 7.34
N VAL A 18 14.39 -1.02 6.00
CA VAL A 18 14.56 -2.21 5.15
C VAL A 18 15.97 -2.77 5.25
N PHE A 19 16.98 -1.91 5.24
CA PHE A 19 18.39 -2.30 5.32
C PHE A 19 18.77 -2.86 6.69
N MET A 20 18.05 -2.41 7.71
CA MET A 20 18.25 -2.80 9.11
C MET A 20 17.65 -4.17 9.40
N GLU A 21 16.44 -4.44 8.90
CA GLU A 21 15.69 -5.64 9.28
C GLU A 21 15.85 -6.81 8.29
N TYR A 22 16.10 -6.52 7.02
CA TYR A 22 16.13 -7.55 5.97
C TYR A 22 17.43 -7.52 5.16
N PRO A 23 17.99 -8.69 4.79
CA PRO A 23 19.13 -8.76 3.90
C PRO A 23 18.72 -8.55 2.42
N PRO A 24 19.68 -8.18 1.54
CA PRO A 24 19.40 -7.89 0.13
C PRO A 24 18.71 -9.02 -0.63
N ASP A 25 19.09 -10.27 -0.37
CA ASP A 25 18.57 -11.43 -1.07
C ASP A 25 17.07 -11.63 -0.85
N ILE A 26 16.56 -11.40 0.38
CA ILE A 26 15.13 -11.47 0.70
C ILE A 26 14.38 -10.32 0.01
N VAL A 27 14.88 -9.09 0.14
CA VAL A 27 14.22 -7.90 -0.41
C VAL A 27 14.09 -8.02 -1.93
N LEU A 28 15.18 -8.40 -2.61
CA LEU A 28 15.24 -8.39 -4.07
C LEU A 28 14.39 -9.47 -4.74
N GLU A 29 13.92 -10.49 -4.01
CA GLU A 29 12.92 -11.43 -4.56
C GLU A 29 11.64 -10.72 -5.00
N PHE A 30 11.25 -9.67 -4.25
CA PHE A 30 10.04 -8.89 -4.49
C PHE A 30 10.20 -7.82 -5.58
N PHE A 31 11.44 -7.49 -5.95
CA PHE A 31 11.80 -6.52 -7.00
C PHE A 31 12.31 -7.16 -8.29
N GLN A 32 12.06 -8.46 -8.50
CA GLN A 32 12.44 -9.10 -9.75
C GLN A 32 11.76 -8.41 -10.95
N GLN A 33 12.54 -8.12 -12.00
CA GLN A 33 12.13 -7.40 -13.22
C GLN A 33 11.63 -5.97 -12.92
N SER A 34 12.21 -5.32 -11.92
CA SER A 34 11.81 -4.00 -11.43
C SER A 34 13.02 -3.07 -11.26
N TYR A 35 12.80 -1.94 -10.62
CA TYR A 35 13.84 -1.03 -10.14
C TYR A 35 13.65 -0.68 -8.67
N VAL A 36 14.73 -0.21 -8.06
CA VAL A 36 14.86 0.24 -6.68
C VAL A 36 15.53 1.61 -6.68
N ASN A 37 15.00 2.52 -5.87
CA ASN A 37 15.56 3.84 -5.65
C ASN A 37 16.10 3.92 -4.21
N ILE A 38 17.27 4.50 -4.04
CA ILE A 38 17.89 4.70 -2.72
C ILE A 38 18.35 6.16 -2.64
N SER A 39 18.02 6.87 -1.57
CA SER A 39 18.55 8.22 -1.40
C SER A 39 19.99 8.15 -0.90
N LEU A 40 20.79 9.15 -1.25
CA LEU A 40 22.17 9.27 -0.78
C LEU A 40 22.22 9.34 0.74
N SER A 41 21.25 9.99 1.37
CA SER A 41 21.13 10.06 2.83
C SER A 41 20.97 8.68 3.46
N VAL A 42 20.15 7.79 2.87
CA VAL A 42 19.97 6.41 3.38
C VAL A 42 21.25 5.60 3.21
N TYR A 43 21.96 5.76 2.08
CA TYR A 43 23.26 5.11 1.89
C TYR A 43 24.32 5.62 2.88
N GLN A 44 24.38 6.94 3.14
CA GLN A 44 25.30 7.52 4.12
C GLN A 44 25.00 7.00 5.53
N GLU A 45 23.73 7.00 5.94
CA GLU A 45 23.32 6.44 7.22
C GLU A 45 23.71 4.96 7.35
N LEU A 46 23.53 4.18 6.28
CA LEU A 46 23.98 2.78 6.25
C LEU A 46 25.51 2.67 6.42
N LYS A 47 26.30 3.56 5.82
CA LYS A 47 27.77 3.58 5.95
C LYS A 47 28.22 4.01 7.33
N ASP A 48 27.56 5.00 7.93
CA ASP A 48 27.83 5.45 9.30
C ASP A 48 27.58 4.30 10.28
N GLN A 49 26.46 3.60 10.12
CA GLN A 49 26.13 2.45 10.96
C GLN A 49 27.05 1.25 10.72
N PHE A 50 27.56 1.05 9.51
CA PHE A 50 28.56 0.02 9.22
C PHE A 50 29.93 0.35 9.83
N ALA A 51 30.27 1.63 9.95
CA ALA A 51 31.51 2.08 10.56
C ALA A 51 31.49 2.04 12.10
N ASP A 52 30.30 1.99 12.70
CA ASP A 52 30.11 1.88 14.14
C ASP A 52 30.51 0.47 14.64
N PRO A 53 31.60 0.31 15.41
CA PRO A 53 32.04 -0.98 15.91
C PRO A 53 31.09 -1.60 16.94
N ASP A 54 30.20 -0.80 17.55
CA ASP A 54 29.22 -1.27 18.53
C ASP A 54 27.93 -1.78 17.84
N ASN A 55 27.78 -1.57 16.54
CA ASN A 55 26.63 -2.04 15.79
C ASN A 55 26.76 -3.52 15.42
N LEU A 56 25.91 -4.36 16.03
CA LEU A 56 25.88 -5.81 15.84
C LEU A 56 24.89 -6.27 14.74
N ASN A 57 24.32 -5.35 13.96
CA ASN A 57 23.34 -5.70 12.94
C ASN A 57 24.00 -6.43 11.75
N GLU A 58 23.67 -7.71 11.57
CA GLU A 58 24.23 -8.56 10.52
C GLU A 58 23.78 -8.21 9.09
N ASN A 59 22.70 -7.42 8.93
CA ASN A 59 22.19 -7.04 7.62
C ASN A 59 22.97 -5.87 7.00
N ILE A 60 23.47 -4.95 7.84
CA ILE A 60 24.17 -3.75 7.41
C ILE A 60 25.43 -4.09 6.57
N PRO A 61 26.35 -4.97 7.04
CA PRO A 61 27.49 -5.41 6.23
C PRO A 61 27.09 -6.04 4.89
N LYS A 62 25.98 -6.78 4.84
CA LYS A 62 25.50 -7.44 3.61
C LYS A 62 25.07 -6.41 2.58
N TRP A 63 24.36 -5.36 3.01
CA TRP A 63 23.94 -4.27 2.13
C TRP A 63 25.12 -3.41 1.67
N VAL A 64 26.04 -3.04 2.55
CA VAL A 64 27.24 -2.29 2.16
C VAL A 64 28.08 -3.08 1.17
N LEU A 65 28.35 -4.37 1.44
CA LEU A 65 29.09 -5.22 0.51
C LEU A 65 28.34 -5.38 -0.83
N PHE A 66 27.02 -5.52 -0.79
CA PHE A 66 26.19 -5.62 -1.98
C PHE A 66 26.29 -4.34 -2.84
N ILE A 67 26.12 -3.15 -2.25
CA ILE A 67 26.16 -1.88 -2.98
C ILE A 67 27.58 -1.57 -3.46
N ASP A 68 28.57 -1.66 -2.58
CA ASP A 68 29.92 -1.20 -2.87
C ASP A 68 30.66 -2.17 -3.80
N LYS A 69 30.49 -3.48 -3.61
CA LYS A 69 31.29 -4.50 -4.32
C LYS A 69 30.51 -5.27 -5.36
N LEU A 70 29.25 -5.61 -5.11
CA LEU A 70 28.47 -6.39 -6.08
C LEU A 70 27.85 -5.51 -7.17
N LEU A 71 27.35 -4.32 -6.81
CA LEU A 71 26.87 -3.33 -7.77
C LEU A 71 27.99 -2.40 -8.30
N ASP A 72 29.16 -2.40 -7.66
CA ASP A 72 30.32 -1.57 -8.02
C ASP A 72 29.98 -0.06 -8.04
N MET A 73 29.32 0.41 -6.97
CA MET A 73 28.76 1.77 -6.92
C MET A 73 29.54 2.75 -6.04
N GLU A 74 30.54 2.31 -5.27
CA GLU A 74 31.28 3.14 -4.30
C GLU A 74 31.80 4.46 -4.91
N ASP A 75 32.58 4.39 -5.99
CA ASP A 75 33.13 5.58 -6.68
C ASP A 75 32.04 6.49 -7.28
N SER A 76 30.93 5.89 -7.69
CA SER A 76 29.80 6.60 -8.30
C SER A 76 29.01 7.37 -7.24
N LEU A 77 28.83 6.78 -6.06
CA LEU A 77 28.17 7.42 -4.92
C LEU A 77 29.02 8.53 -4.34
N TYR A 78 30.34 8.35 -4.25
CA TYR A 78 31.26 9.44 -3.92
C TYR A 78 31.16 10.59 -4.93
N SER A 79 31.09 10.28 -6.23
CA SER A 79 30.89 11.30 -7.28
C SER A 79 29.55 12.02 -7.15
N LEU A 80 28.48 11.32 -6.74
CA LEU A 80 27.15 11.89 -6.51
C LEU A 80 27.15 12.86 -5.34
N GLU A 81 27.85 12.53 -4.25
CA GLU A 81 28.00 13.38 -3.08
C GLU A 81 28.73 14.70 -3.44
N GLU A 82 29.90 14.59 -4.06
CA GLU A 82 30.78 15.72 -4.36
C GLU A 82 30.24 16.65 -5.47
N ASN A 83 29.48 16.10 -6.42
CA ASN A 83 29.04 16.87 -7.59
C ASN A 83 27.70 17.58 -7.33
N ARG A 84 27.72 18.91 -7.31
CA ARG A 84 26.50 19.74 -7.11
C ARG A 84 25.52 19.71 -8.28
N ASN A 85 25.96 19.29 -9.46
CA ASN A 85 25.18 19.32 -10.69
C ASN A 85 24.70 17.91 -11.11
N LEU A 86 24.87 16.91 -10.24
CA LEU A 86 24.45 15.54 -10.45
C LEU A 86 23.35 15.20 -9.46
N ASP A 87 22.17 14.86 -9.98
CA ASP A 87 20.98 14.62 -9.17
C ASP A 87 20.83 13.14 -8.79
N PHE A 88 21.36 12.24 -9.63
CA PHE A 88 21.33 10.79 -9.41
C PHE A 88 22.47 10.07 -10.13
N VAL A 89 22.75 8.83 -9.74
CA VAL A 89 23.60 7.87 -10.47
C VAL A 89 22.87 6.55 -10.70
N GLY A 90 23.19 5.88 -11.81
CA GLY A 90 22.58 4.63 -12.23
C GLY A 90 22.05 4.65 -13.67
N PRO A 91 21.40 3.57 -14.13
CA PRO A 91 21.16 2.34 -13.38
C PRO A 91 22.44 1.52 -13.13
N ALA A 92 22.53 0.92 -11.95
CA ALA A 92 23.30 -0.30 -11.73
C ALA A 92 22.39 -1.52 -11.91
N TYR A 93 22.96 -2.65 -12.33
CA TYR A 93 22.18 -3.83 -12.72
C TYR A 93 22.49 -5.02 -11.82
N TYR A 94 21.47 -5.52 -11.14
CA TYR A 94 21.53 -6.81 -10.47
C TYR A 94 20.84 -7.87 -11.33
N ILE A 95 21.64 -8.58 -12.12
CA ILE A 95 21.17 -9.51 -13.15
C ILE A 95 20.41 -10.72 -12.60
N LYS A 96 20.72 -11.18 -11.38
CA LYS A 96 20.10 -12.37 -10.77
C LYS A 96 18.59 -12.25 -10.57
N THR A 97 18.07 -11.03 -10.42
CA THR A 97 16.63 -10.73 -10.37
C THR A 97 16.21 -9.78 -11.48
N ASN A 98 17.13 -9.36 -12.36
CA ASN A 98 16.95 -8.26 -13.30
C ASN A 98 16.39 -7.00 -12.61
N THR A 99 17.02 -6.60 -11.51
CA THR A 99 16.63 -5.39 -10.76
C THR A 99 17.61 -4.26 -11.07
N ARG A 100 17.08 -3.08 -11.38
CA ARG A 100 17.88 -1.87 -11.61
C ARG A 100 17.94 -1.01 -10.35
N PHE A 101 19.10 -0.45 -10.04
CA PHE A 101 19.30 0.42 -8.88
C PHE A 101 19.63 1.83 -9.32
N PHE A 102 18.94 2.79 -8.72
CA PHE A 102 19.17 4.22 -8.91
C PHE A 102 19.41 4.86 -7.55
N PHE A 103 20.40 5.74 -7.48
CA PHE A 103 20.74 6.45 -6.26
C PHE A 103 20.55 7.94 -6.46
N TYR A 104 19.76 8.57 -5.60
CA TYR A 104 19.33 9.97 -5.75
C TYR A 104 19.91 10.85 -4.66
N LYS A 105 20.32 12.06 -5.02
CA LYS A 105 20.79 13.05 -4.05
C LYS A 105 19.64 13.64 -3.23
N THR A 106 18.46 13.75 -3.82
CA THR A 106 17.24 14.25 -3.17
C THR A 106 16.53 13.16 -2.38
N CYS A 107 15.99 13.53 -1.22
CA CYS A 107 15.04 12.68 -0.50
C CYS A 107 13.72 12.59 -1.27
N PHE A 108 13.00 11.48 -1.11
CA PHE A 108 11.71 11.26 -1.76
C PHE A 108 10.58 11.93 -0.96
N GLU A 109 9.61 12.52 -1.66
CA GLU A 109 8.45 13.20 -1.03
C GLU A 109 7.41 12.22 -0.46
N HIS A 110 7.43 10.97 -0.92
CA HIS A 110 6.50 9.92 -0.50
C HIS A 110 7.18 8.90 0.41
N GLU A 111 6.39 8.37 1.36
CA GLU A 111 6.82 7.28 2.23
C GLU A 111 7.27 6.07 1.40
N GLY A 112 8.50 5.63 1.68
CA GLY A 112 9.09 4.50 0.97
C GLY A 112 8.50 3.17 1.36
N ILE A 113 9.12 2.13 0.82
CA ILE A 113 8.93 0.77 1.26
C ILE A 113 9.73 0.62 2.55
N THR A 114 9.02 0.28 3.61
CA THR A 114 9.52 0.09 4.97
C THR A 114 9.78 -1.38 5.25
N ALA A 115 10.46 -1.68 6.35
CA ALA A 115 10.60 -3.05 6.83
C ALA A 115 9.25 -3.74 7.06
N GLN A 116 8.23 -3.01 7.53
CA GLN A 116 6.88 -3.56 7.75
C GLN A 116 6.23 -4.03 6.44
N ASP A 117 6.43 -3.29 5.34
CA ASP A 117 5.93 -3.70 4.02
C ASP A 117 6.61 -5.00 3.56
N ILE A 118 7.93 -5.12 3.78
CA ILE A 118 8.68 -6.34 3.46
C ILE A 118 8.22 -7.50 4.35
N ALA A 119 7.96 -7.27 5.63
CA ALA A 119 7.43 -8.26 6.56
C ALA A 119 6.09 -8.82 6.06
N GLU A 120 5.17 -7.95 5.65
CA GLU A 120 3.87 -8.36 5.11
C GLU A 120 4.04 -9.15 3.80
N MET A 121 4.96 -8.76 2.92
CA MET A 121 5.26 -9.54 1.71
C MET A 121 5.83 -10.93 2.01
N VAL A 122 6.71 -11.04 3.00
CA VAL A 122 7.27 -12.32 3.46
C VAL A 122 6.17 -13.20 4.06
N GLU A 123 5.29 -12.62 4.88
CA GLU A 123 4.16 -13.31 5.49
C GLU A 123 3.17 -13.81 4.43
N LEU A 124 2.78 -12.96 3.47
CA LEU A 124 1.89 -13.31 2.37
C LEU A 124 2.53 -14.33 1.41
N ASN A 125 3.86 -14.33 1.32
CA ASN A 125 4.60 -15.33 0.58
C ASN A 125 4.83 -16.64 1.37
N SER A 126 4.45 -16.72 2.64
CA SER A 126 4.60 -17.94 3.42
C SER A 126 3.67 -19.07 2.92
N THR A 127 3.87 -20.28 3.43
CA THR A 127 2.99 -21.40 3.07
C THR A 127 1.76 -21.38 3.97
N PRO A 128 0.53 -21.36 3.42
CA PRO A 128 -0.69 -21.36 4.24
C PRO A 128 -0.69 -22.52 5.23
N ALA A 129 -0.96 -22.24 6.50
CA ALA A 129 -1.05 -23.24 7.57
C ALA A 129 -2.49 -23.34 8.07
N ILE A 130 -2.88 -24.54 8.52
CA ILE A 130 -4.18 -24.71 9.17
C ILE A 130 -4.02 -24.34 10.64
N ASN A 131 -4.97 -23.59 11.19
CA ASN A 131 -5.00 -23.23 12.59
C ASN A 131 -5.30 -24.48 13.44
N ASP A 132 -4.48 -24.74 14.46
CA ASP A 132 -4.56 -25.95 15.29
C ASP A 132 -5.90 -26.06 16.04
N LEU A 133 -6.46 -24.94 16.50
CA LEU A 133 -7.75 -24.92 17.20
C LEU A 133 -8.85 -25.40 16.26
N ILE A 134 -8.89 -24.83 15.05
CA ILE A 134 -9.90 -25.15 14.04
C ILE A 134 -9.71 -26.59 13.53
N ALA A 135 -8.47 -27.04 13.34
CA ALA A 135 -8.16 -28.40 12.92
C ALA A 135 -8.64 -29.45 13.93
N LYS A 136 -8.40 -29.22 15.23
CA LYS A 136 -8.89 -30.06 16.32
C LYS A 136 -10.42 -30.09 16.35
N HIS A 137 -11.05 -28.92 16.26
CA HIS A 137 -12.51 -28.81 16.25
C HIS A 137 -13.12 -29.57 15.06
N TYR A 138 -12.60 -29.36 13.85
CA TYR A 138 -13.03 -30.06 12.64
C TYR A 138 -12.92 -31.59 12.74
N ALA A 139 -11.87 -32.11 13.39
CA ALA A 139 -11.74 -33.55 13.62
C ALA A 139 -12.87 -34.09 14.53
N THR A 140 -13.29 -33.31 15.53
CA THR A 140 -14.37 -33.72 16.46
C THR A 140 -15.77 -33.62 15.85
N LEU A 141 -16.00 -32.71 14.89
CA LEU A 141 -17.29 -32.59 14.19
C LEU A 141 -17.70 -33.88 13.48
N LYS A 142 -16.73 -34.69 13.01
CA LYS A 142 -17.00 -35.96 12.32
C LYS A 142 -17.43 -37.10 13.24
N CYS A 143 -17.34 -36.93 14.55
CA CYS A 143 -17.49 -38.02 15.52
C CYS A 143 -18.68 -37.87 16.48
N LYS A 144 -19.33 -36.70 16.55
CA LYS A 144 -20.44 -36.47 17.49
C LYS A 144 -21.81 -36.66 16.82
N PRO A 145 -22.73 -37.46 17.39
CA PRO A 145 -24.11 -37.54 16.94
C PRO A 145 -24.85 -36.21 17.22
N ALA A 146 -25.91 -35.94 16.44
CA ALA A 146 -26.74 -34.74 16.53
C ALA A 146 -27.58 -34.72 17.83
N SER A 147 -26.96 -34.46 18.97
CA SER A 147 -27.64 -34.10 20.21
C SER A 147 -27.75 -32.59 20.34
N ARG A 148 -28.70 -32.12 21.17
CA ARG A 148 -28.82 -30.70 21.52
C ARG A 148 -27.52 -30.25 22.20
N LYS A 149 -26.81 -29.29 21.58
CA LYS A 149 -25.54 -28.75 22.08
C LYS A 149 -25.75 -28.01 23.41
N SER A 150 -24.81 -28.15 24.35
CA SER A 150 -24.81 -27.32 25.58
C SER A 150 -24.48 -25.86 25.27
N ARG A 151 -24.73 -24.96 26.22
CA ARG A 151 -24.35 -23.55 26.10
C ARG A 151 -22.83 -23.40 25.93
N GLU A 152 -22.05 -24.16 26.67
CA GLU A 152 -20.57 -24.17 26.56
C GLU A 152 -20.11 -24.68 25.19
N GLU A 153 -20.78 -25.71 24.65
CA GLU A 153 -20.50 -26.21 23.30
C GLU A 153 -20.81 -25.13 22.25
N LEU A 154 -21.94 -24.43 22.35
CA LEU A 154 -22.29 -23.34 21.44
C LEU A 154 -21.31 -22.16 21.51
N LEU A 155 -20.87 -21.78 22.72
CA LEU A 155 -19.86 -20.73 22.90
C LEU A 155 -18.53 -21.12 22.24
N ASN A 156 -18.08 -22.36 22.44
CA ASN A 156 -16.86 -22.86 21.81
C ASN A 156 -17.00 -22.91 20.28
N ASP A 157 -18.13 -23.37 19.75
CA ASP A 157 -18.35 -23.45 18.30
C ASP A 157 -18.38 -22.05 17.64
N LEU A 158 -18.99 -21.06 18.32
CA LEU A 158 -18.98 -19.67 17.87
C LEU A 158 -17.57 -19.07 17.88
N GLN A 159 -16.80 -19.31 18.94
CA GLN A 159 -15.41 -18.85 19.02
C GLN A 159 -14.56 -19.42 17.89
N VAL A 160 -14.65 -20.74 17.64
CA VAL A 160 -13.93 -21.38 16.53
C VAL A 160 -14.41 -20.83 15.18
N SER A 161 -15.70 -20.53 15.03
CA SER A 161 -16.27 -19.98 13.79
C SER A 161 -15.81 -18.54 13.53
N ILE A 162 -15.72 -17.70 14.55
CA ILE A 162 -15.14 -16.35 14.45
C ILE A 162 -13.68 -16.45 14.00
N SER A 163 -12.87 -17.27 14.68
CA SER A 163 -11.47 -17.49 14.28
C SER A 163 -11.35 -18.06 12.86
N ALA A 164 -12.28 -18.92 12.43
CA ALA A 164 -12.30 -19.45 11.07
C ALA A 164 -12.55 -18.35 10.03
N LEU A 165 -13.42 -17.37 10.31
CA LEU A 165 -13.65 -16.24 9.41
C LEU A 165 -12.41 -15.34 9.27
N GLU A 166 -11.74 -15.02 10.37
CA GLU A 166 -10.50 -14.23 10.39
C GLU A 166 -9.40 -14.93 9.57
N GLU A 167 -9.24 -16.24 9.78
CA GLU A 167 -8.27 -17.07 9.06
C GLU A 167 -8.62 -17.25 7.57
N ILE A 168 -9.90 -17.31 7.21
CA ILE A 168 -10.33 -17.30 5.80
C ILE A 168 -9.87 -16.00 5.12
N GLU A 169 -10.03 -14.85 5.77
CA GLU A 169 -9.59 -13.57 5.23
C GLU A 169 -8.08 -13.56 5.02
N HIS A 170 -7.31 -13.96 6.03
CA HIS A 170 -5.85 -14.02 5.97
C HIS A 170 -5.36 -14.94 4.82
N ILE A 171 -5.87 -16.18 4.75
CA ILE A 171 -5.51 -17.13 3.68
C ILE A 171 -5.96 -16.62 2.31
N SER A 172 -7.09 -15.90 2.24
CA SER A 172 -7.54 -15.29 0.99
C SER A 172 -6.57 -14.23 0.49
N ARG A 173 -6.03 -13.38 1.38
CA ARG A 173 -4.96 -12.42 1.02
C ARG A 173 -3.72 -13.13 0.51
N GLN A 174 -3.28 -14.20 1.19
CA GLN A 174 -2.17 -15.04 0.71
C GLN A 174 -2.43 -15.59 -0.69
N ILE A 175 -3.63 -16.14 -0.95
CA ILE A 175 -4.00 -16.65 -2.28
C ILE A 175 -3.95 -15.55 -3.34
N MET A 176 -4.47 -14.35 -3.04
CA MET A 176 -4.43 -13.22 -3.97
C MET A 176 -2.98 -12.80 -4.27
N PHE A 177 -2.12 -12.72 -3.25
CA PHE A 177 -0.70 -12.45 -3.41
C PHE A 177 -0.02 -13.49 -4.33
N GLN A 178 -0.27 -14.78 -4.09
CA GLN A 178 0.30 -15.84 -4.93
C GLN A 178 -0.19 -15.78 -6.39
N ARG A 179 -1.46 -15.40 -6.63
CA ARG A 179 -1.98 -15.18 -7.99
C ARG A 179 -1.24 -14.02 -8.67
N ARG A 180 -1.04 -12.91 -7.96
CA ARG A 180 -0.31 -11.76 -8.47
C ARG A 180 1.15 -12.10 -8.78
N LEU A 181 1.79 -12.91 -7.95
CA LEU A 181 3.13 -13.43 -8.20
C LEU A 181 3.17 -14.26 -9.48
N ILE A 182 2.20 -15.16 -9.69
CA ILE A 182 2.09 -15.95 -10.92
C ILE A 182 1.94 -15.03 -12.14
N GLU A 183 1.05 -14.05 -12.10
CA GLU A 183 0.84 -13.10 -13.20
C GLU A 183 2.14 -12.39 -13.61
N ILE A 184 2.91 -11.90 -12.62
CA ILE A 184 4.16 -11.19 -12.87
C ILE A 184 5.21 -12.13 -13.47
N ARG A 185 5.33 -13.36 -12.97
CA ARG A 185 6.30 -14.34 -13.48
C ARG A 185 5.91 -14.86 -14.85
N GLU A 186 4.62 -15.11 -15.11
CA GLU A 186 4.11 -15.52 -16.43
C GLU A 186 4.26 -14.39 -17.45
N ALA A 187 4.05 -13.12 -17.06
CA ALA A 187 4.33 -11.97 -17.92
C ALA A 187 5.81 -11.91 -18.35
N PHE A 188 6.74 -12.16 -17.43
CA PHE A 188 8.17 -12.27 -17.74
C PHE A 188 8.46 -13.43 -18.71
N LEU A 189 7.89 -14.61 -18.48
CA LEU A 189 8.10 -15.79 -19.35
C LEU A 189 7.51 -15.61 -20.76
N ASN A 190 6.39 -14.90 -20.88
CA ASN A 190 5.73 -14.62 -22.16
C ASN A 190 6.40 -13.48 -22.94
N ALA A 191 7.23 -12.68 -22.28
CA ALA A 191 8.11 -11.70 -22.90
C ALA A 191 9.59 -12.11 -22.70
N PRO A 192 10.05 -13.24 -23.29
CA PRO A 192 11.40 -13.76 -23.05
C PRO A 192 12.51 -12.86 -23.61
N TYR A 193 12.17 -11.83 -24.38
CA TYR A 193 13.06 -10.73 -24.78
C TYR A 193 12.97 -9.52 -23.83
N ALA A 194 12.44 -9.68 -22.62
CA ALA A 194 12.61 -8.72 -21.52
C ALA A 194 14.10 -8.65 -21.19
N ALA A 195 14.82 -7.95 -22.06
CA ALA A 195 16.22 -7.66 -21.95
C ALA A 195 16.43 -6.75 -20.75
N LEU A 196 17.67 -6.69 -20.29
CA LEU A 196 18.12 -5.56 -19.49
C LEU A 196 17.68 -4.27 -20.21
N ILE A 197 17.10 -3.35 -19.46
CA ILE A 197 16.62 -2.08 -20.02
C ILE A 197 17.84 -1.16 -20.17
N GLU A 198 18.07 -0.65 -21.38
CA GLU A 198 19.16 0.29 -21.65
C GLU A 198 18.99 1.58 -20.82
N PRO A 199 20.10 2.21 -20.37
CA PRO A 199 20.03 3.51 -19.71
C PRO A 199 19.37 4.57 -20.60
N GLU A 200 18.62 5.47 -19.98
CA GLU A 200 18.00 6.58 -20.71
C GLU A 200 19.02 7.68 -21.01
N LYS A 201 19.05 8.13 -22.26
CA LYS A 201 19.91 9.23 -22.68
C LYS A 201 19.45 10.54 -22.03
N PRO A 202 20.36 11.40 -21.55
CA PRO A 202 19.99 12.74 -21.09
C PRO A 202 19.29 13.55 -22.19
N GLU A 203 18.56 14.57 -21.75
CA GLU A 203 17.95 15.58 -22.63
C GLU A 203 18.96 16.19 -23.60
N ASP A 204 18.45 16.77 -24.68
CA ASP A 204 19.29 17.30 -25.75
C ASP A 204 20.24 18.39 -25.26
N LYS A 205 21.40 18.45 -25.94
CA LYS A 205 22.43 19.44 -25.66
C LYS A 205 21.82 20.84 -25.78
N PRO A 206 22.06 21.75 -24.80
CA PRO A 206 21.47 23.08 -24.83
C PRO A 206 21.89 23.84 -26.10
N GLU A 207 20.98 24.66 -26.62
CA GLU A 207 21.20 25.44 -27.83
C GLU A 207 21.96 26.73 -27.52
N LYS A 208 22.95 27.05 -28.35
CA LYS A 208 23.75 28.26 -28.18
C LYS A 208 22.90 29.50 -28.47
N PRO A 209 22.88 30.51 -27.57
CA PRO A 209 22.15 31.75 -27.80
C PRO A 209 22.63 32.46 -29.07
N VAL A 210 21.69 32.81 -29.95
CA VAL A 210 21.97 33.58 -31.16
C VAL A 210 21.66 35.05 -30.89
N PRO A 211 22.57 35.98 -31.21
CA PRO A 211 22.28 37.40 -31.05
C PRO A 211 21.13 37.80 -31.98
N LYS A 212 20.08 38.42 -31.42
CA LYS A 212 18.97 38.96 -32.21
C LYS A 212 19.52 40.07 -33.13
N GLN A 213 19.67 39.77 -34.42
CA GLN A 213 19.96 40.79 -35.42
C GLN A 213 18.73 41.69 -35.57
N SER A 214 18.75 42.86 -34.94
CA SER A 214 17.76 43.90 -35.21
C SER A 214 18.11 44.54 -36.55
N PHE A 215 17.33 44.24 -37.59
CA PHE A 215 17.55 44.72 -38.96
C PHE A 215 17.32 46.24 -39.11
N LEU A 216 16.94 46.94 -38.04
CA LEU A 216 16.77 48.39 -38.01
C LEU A 216 17.36 49.00 -36.72
N GLY A 217 18.62 49.43 -36.80
CA GLY A 217 19.11 50.63 -36.11
C GLY A 217 19.08 50.72 -34.58
N SER A 218 19.05 49.62 -33.82
CA SER A 218 19.13 49.67 -32.34
C SER A 218 20.52 49.30 -31.82
N ILE A 219 21.49 50.20 -31.95
CA ILE A 219 22.88 50.00 -31.49
C ILE A 219 23.06 50.31 -29.98
N PHE A 220 22.05 50.79 -29.26
CA PHE A 220 22.24 51.28 -27.88
C PHE A 220 21.18 50.84 -26.86
N ASN A 221 20.77 49.57 -26.86
CA ASN A 221 19.93 49.06 -25.76
C ASN A 221 20.75 48.19 -24.79
N PRO A 222 21.34 48.77 -23.72
CA PRO A 222 22.19 48.02 -22.78
C PRO A 222 21.44 46.84 -22.12
N LYS A 223 20.10 46.92 -22.02
CA LYS A 223 19.25 45.83 -21.54
C LYS A 223 19.27 44.59 -22.45
N SER A 224 19.38 44.74 -23.78
CA SER A 224 19.44 43.58 -24.69
C SER A 224 20.81 42.90 -24.69
N ARG A 225 21.88 43.69 -24.51
CA ARG A 225 23.24 43.16 -24.35
C ARG A 225 23.41 42.41 -23.03
N ALA A 226 22.91 42.98 -21.92
CA ALA A 226 22.91 42.32 -20.61
C ALA A 226 22.06 41.03 -20.62
N ALA A 227 20.89 41.04 -21.29
CA ALA A 227 20.07 39.84 -21.45
C ALA A 227 20.75 38.75 -22.30
N PHE A 228 21.45 39.13 -23.37
CA PHE A 228 22.24 38.21 -24.17
C PHE A 228 23.42 37.63 -23.39
N GLU A 229 24.13 38.46 -22.62
CA GLU A 229 25.23 38.02 -21.76
C GLU A 229 24.75 37.05 -20.67
N ALA A 230 23.61 37.34 -20.03
CA ALA A 230 22.99 36.43 -19.07
C ALA A 230 22.57 35.11 -19.74
N ALA A 231 22.01 35.15 -20.95
CA ALA A 231 21.69 33.94 -21.72
C ALA A 231 22.94 33.13 -22.08
N CYS A 232 24.07 33.77 -22.40
CA CYS A 232 25.34 33.07 -22.62
C CYS A 232 25.90 32.44 -21.34
N GLN A 233 25.76 33.11 -20.19
CA GLN A 233 26.16 32.56 -18.89
C GLN A 233 25.30 31.35 -18.51
N GLN A 234 23.97 31.44 -18.69
CA GLN A 234 23.05 30.34 -18.48
C GLN A 234 23.37 29.16 -19.40
N TYR A 235 23.58 29.40 -20.70
CA TYR A 235 24.00 28.38 -21.65
C TYR A 235 25.30 27.67 -21.22
N ASN A 236 26.31 28.41 -20.75
CA ASN A 236 27.57 27.80 -20.29
C ASN A 236 27.35 26.93 -19.05
N HIS A 237 26.47 27.34 -18.14
CA HIS A 237 26.07 26.54 -16.99
C HIS A 237 25.33 25.27 -17.43
N ASP A 238 24.28 25.40 -18.25
CA ASP A 238 23.48 24.28 -18.74
C ASP A 238 24.32 23.29 -19.54
N LEU A 239 25.26 23.79 -20.35
CA LEU A 239 26.19 22.96 -21.11
C LEU A 239 27.12 22.16 -20.19
N LYS A 240 27.60 22.77 -19.09
CA LYS A 240 28.40 22.08 -18.07
C LYS A 240 27.58 20.98 -17.39
N VAL A 241 26.33 21.27 -17.01
CA VAL A 241 25.41 20.30 -16.42
C VAL A 241 25.15 19.15 -17.40
N TYR A 242 24.89 19.46 -18.67
CA TYR A 242 24.70 18.46 -19.74
C TYR A 242 25.89 17.50 -19.83
N TYR A 243 27.14 18.00 -19.88
CA TYR A 243 28.32 17.14 -19.97
C TYR A 243 28.52 16.27 -18.72
N ILE A 244 28.15 16.77 -17.53
CA ILE A 244 28.17 15.98 -16.30
C ILE A 244 27.16 14.83 -16.40
N LYS A 245 25.91 15.12 -16.79
CA LYS A 245 24.85 14.10 -16.97
C LYS A 245 25.21 13.10 -18.06
N TYR A 246 25.77 13.56 -19.17
CA TYR A 246 26.21 12.70 -20.28
C TYR A 246 27.33 11.74 -19.87
N ARG A 247 28.28 12.20 -19.05
CA ARG A 247 29.33 11.34 -18.52
C ARG A 247 28.78 10.27 -17.57
N GLU A 248 27.78 10.57 -16.75
CA GLU A 248 27.13 9.55 -15.93
C GLU A 248 26.33 8.56 -16.79
N TYR A 249 25.67 9.04 -17.85
CA TYR A 249 25.05 8.18 -18.85
C TYR A 249 26.05 7.23 -19.52
N GLU A 250 27.24 7.70 -19.93
CA GLU A 250 28.29 6.83 -20.48
C GLU A 250 28.70 5.72 -19.49
N LYS A 251 28.87 6.06 -18.21
CA LYS A 251 29.14 5.07 -17.17
C LYS A 251 27.99 4.06 -17.04
N ALA A 252 26.74 4.52 -17.06
CA ALA A 252 25.58 3.65 -17.02
C ALA A 252 25.52 2.71 -18.24
N CYS A 253 25.88 3.20 -19.43
CA CYS A 253 26.02 2.37 -20.63
C CYS A 253 27.11 1.32 -20.47
N ASP A 254 28.23 1.64 -19.82
CA ASP A 254 29.28 0.66 -19.55
C ASP A 254 28.84 -0.39 -18.54
N ARG A 255 28.12 -0.01 -17.46
CA ARG A 255 27.46 -0.96 -16.54
C ARG A 255 26.49 -1.88 -17.30
N TYR A 256 25.68 -1.32 -18.20
CA TYR A 256 24.74 -2.07 -19.03
C TYR A 256 25.46 -3.06 -19.96
N LYS A 257 26.51 -2.64 -20.66
CA LYS A 257 27.34 -3.52 -21.50
C LYS A 257 27.93 -4.67 -20.69
N ASN A 258 28.42 -4.40 -19.49
CA ASN A 258 28.95 -5.44 -18.61
C ASN A 258 27.86 -6.42 -18.19
N ALA A 259 26.69 -5.92 -17.76
CA ALA A 259 25.56 -6.75 -17.39
C ALA A 259 25.05 -7.62 -18.57
N LEU A 260 25.08 -7.12 -19.81
CA LEU A 260 24.70 -7.90 -21.00
C LEU A 260 25.63 -9.09 -21.26
N ARG A 261 26.92 -9.01 -20.88
CA ARG A 261 27.86 -10.14 -21.07
C ARG A 261 27.45 -11.34 -20.23
N ASP A 262 27.02 -11.09 -18.99
CA ASP A 262 26.63 -12.13 -18.04
C ASP A 262 25.16 -12.55 -18.22
N TRP A 263 24.35 -11.67 -18.83
CA TRP A 263 22.90 -11.84 -18.98
C TRP A 263 22.49 -13.14 -19.66
N GLU A 264 23.18 -13.58 -20.71
CA GLU A 264 22.79 -14.82 -21.41
C GLU A 264 22.82 -16.05 -20.48
N SER A 265 23.78 -16.08 -19.55
CA SER A 265 23.91 -17.17 -18.57
C SER A 265 22.89 -17.05 -17.44
N GLU A 266 22.74 -15.86 -16.86
CA GLU A 266 21.87 -15.60 -15.71
C GLU A 266 20.38 -15.58 -16.09
N LYS A 267 20.04 -15.20 -17.33
CA LYS A 267 18.67 -15.21 -17.84
C LYS A 267 18.04 -16.59 -17.76
N ASN A 268 18.78 -17.64 -18.14
CA ASN A 268 18.26 -19.00 -18.08
C ASN A 268 18.01 -19.45 -16.62
N TYR A 269 18.88 -19.04 -15.70
CA TYR A 269 18.65 -19.27 -14.27
C TYR A 269 17.39 -18.55 -13.78
N LEU A 270 17.20 -17.29 -14.17
CA LEU A 270 16.02 -16.50 -13.79
C LEU A 270 14.72 -17.06 -14.40
N ILE A 271 14.76 -17.57 -15.64
CA ILE A 271 13.64 -18.29 -16.27
C ILE A 271 13.29 -19.53 -15.46
N ASN A 272 14.27 -20.38 -15.16
CA ASN A 272 14.05 -21.61 -14.40
C ASN A 272 13.51 -21.32 -12.99
N ARG A 273 14.07 -20.31 -12.31
CA ARG A 273 13.57 -19.83 -11.01
C ARG A 273 12.12 -19.37 -11.10
N SER A 274 11.77 -18.59 -12.12
CA SER A 274 10.41 -18.09 -12.32
C SER A 274 9.40 -19.23 -12.56
N ILE A 275 9.80 -20.28 -13.29
CA ILE A 275 8.98 -21.48 -13.48
C ILE A 275 8.75 -22.20 -12.15
N GLU A 276 9.80 -22.36 -11.33
CA GLU A 276 9.68 -22.99 -10.01
C GLU A 276 8.83 -22.15 -9.03
N ASP A 277 8.97 -20.83 -9.06
CA ASP A 277 8.15 -19.91 -8.27
C ASP A 277 6.66 -20.06 -8.63
N ILE A 278 6.31 -20.14 -9.93
CA ILE A 278 4.94 -20.39 -10.38
C ILE A 278 4.43 -21.74 -9.87
N LYS A 279 5.24 -22.80 -9.94
CA LYS A 279 4.86 -24.13 -9.42
C LYS A 279 4.58 -24.08 -7.92
N LYS A 280 5.48 -23.45 -7.14
CA LYS A 280 5.32 -23.28 -5.68
C LYS A 280 4.08 -22.45 -5.36
N ALA A 281 3.83 -21.36 -6.08
CA ALA A 281 2.65 -20.51 -5.90
C ALA A 281 1.35 -21.29 -6.19
N LYS A 282 1.30 -22.07 -7.27
CA LYS A 282 0.15 -22.94 -7.59
C LYS A 282 -0.11 -23.97 -6.49
N LEU A 283 0.94 -24.54 -5.89
CA LEU A 283 0.81 -25.44 -4.74
C LEU A 283 0.29 -24.72 -3.49
N LYS A 284 0.79 -23.52 -3.18
CA LYS A 284 0.30 -22.69 -2.06
C LYS A 284 -1.17 -22.34 -2.23
N ILE A 285 -1.60 -21.93 -3.44
CA ILE A 285 -3.02 -21.67 -3.75
C ILE A 285 -3.88 -22.92 -3.52
N LYS A 286 -3.45 -24.08 -4.03
CA LYS A 286 -4.16 -25.35 -3.83
C LYS A 286 -4.30 -25.70 -2.35
N LYS A 287 -3.23 -25.49 -1.56
CA LYS A 287 -3.23 -25.70 -0.11
C LYS A 287 -4.18 -24.74 0.60
N GLY A 288 -4.10 -23.44 0.30
CA GLY A 288 -4.99 -22.42 0.86
C GLY A 288 -6.46 -22.70 0.59
N ASN A 289 -6.82 -23.04 -0.66
CA ASN A 289 -8.20 -23.42 -1.02
C ASN A 289 -8.70 -24.64 -0.24
N ARG A 290 -7.83 -25.63 0.03
CA ARG A 290 -8.17 -26.80 0.84
C ARG A 290 -8.45 -26.40 2.29
N ILE A 291 -7.66 -25.49 2.85
CA ILE A 291 -7.84 -25.00 4.22
C ILE A 291 -9.14 -24.18 4.32
N ILE A 292 -9.39 -23.25 3.40
CA ILE A 292 -10.66 -22.49 3.33
C ILE A 292 -11.86 -23.43 3.25
N LYS A 293 -11.78 -24.52 2.48
CA LYS A 293 -12.84 -25.53 2.45
C LYS A 293 -13.12 -26.13 3.82
N ILE A 294 -12.07 -26.49 4.57
CA ILE A 294 -12.20 -27.02 5.94
C ILE A 294 -12.87 -25.98 6.86
N TYR A 295 -12.44 -24.71 6.78
CA TYR A 295 -13.01 -23.63 7.58
C TYR A 295 -14.49 -23.40 7.25
N ASN A 296 -14.87 -23.43 5.97
CA ASN A 296 -16.27 -23.35 5.56
C ASN A 296 -17.09 -24.55 6.04
N GLU A 297 -16.52 -25.76 6.11
CA GLU A 297 -17.21 -26.92 6.70
C GLU A 297 -17.45 -26.73 8.21
N VAL A 298 -16.54 -26.06 8.93
CA VAL A 298 -16.75 -25.68 10.33
C VAL A 298 -17.87 -24.64 10.45
N LEU A 299 -17.86 -23.59 9.63
CA LEU A 299 -18.90 -22.56 9.64
C LEU A 299 -20.30 -23.14 9.36
N ASN A 300 -20.40 -24.05 8.40
CA ASN A 300 -21.66 -24.72 8.05
C ASN A 300 -22.11 -25.77 9.06
N SER A 301 -21.29 -26.09 10.07
CA SER A 301 -21.68 -27.01 11.15
C SER A 301 -22.55 -26.36 12.22
N LEU A 302 -22.64 -25.03 12.21
CA LEU A 302 -23.59 -24.26 12.99
C LEU A 302 -24.88 -24.10 12.19
N ASP A 303 -26.02 -24.38 12.82
CA ASP A 303 -27.36 -24.11 12.26
C ASP A 303 -27.66 -22.59 12.28
N ILE A 304 -26.79 -21.80 11.63
CA ILE A 304 -26.88 -20.35 11.50
C ILE A 304 -27.15 -20.05 10.04
N HIS A 305 -28.19 -19.25 9.77
CA HIS A 305 -28.51 -18.82 8.42
C HIS A 305 -27.31 -18.06 7.80
N PRO A 306 -26.95 -18.29 6.52
CA PRO A 306 -25.77 -17.68 5.89
C PRO A 306 -25.68 -16.15 6.02
N GLN A 307 -26.81 -15.46 6.08
CA GLN A 307 -26.85 -13.99 6.26
C GLN A 307 -26.25 -13.50 7.57
N TYR A 308 -26.12 -14.37 8.58
CA TYR A 308 -25.51 -14.05 9.87
C TYR A 308 -24.11 -14.66 10.03
N GLN A 309 -23.58 -15.34 9.02
CA GLN A 309 -22.25 -15.98 9.08
C GLN A 309 -21.14 -14.98 8.78
N SER A 310 -21.04 -13.92 9.59
CA SER A 310 -19.96 -12.95 9.55
C SER A 310 -19.50 -12.61 10.97
N ILE A 311 -18.32 -11.98 11.10
CA ILE A 311 -17.69 -11.75 12.40
C ILE A 311 -18.62 -10.97 13.34
N VAL A 312 -19.30 -9.94 12.84
CA VAL A 312 -20.14 -9.05 13.65
C VAL A 312 -21.35 -9.77 14.28
N PRO A 313 -22.25 -10.42 13.53
CA PRO A 313 -23.35 -11.18 14.11
C PRO A 313 -22.87 -12.34 15.00
N LEU A 314 -21.84 -13.10 14.61
CA LEU A 314 -21.35 -14.22 15.43
C LEU A 314 -20.78 -13.75 16.77
N THR A 315 -20.07 -12.61 16.78
CA THR A 315 -19.59 -11.97 18.02
C THR A 315 -20.77 -11.53 18.90
N ARG A 316 -21.85 -11.01 18.31
CA ARG A 316 -23.07 -10.69 19.05
C ARG A 316 -23.76 -11.92 19.60
N PHE A 317 -23.83 -13.01 18.84
CA PHE A 317 -24.40 -14.28 19.33
C PHE A 317 -23.58 -14.84 20.49
N TYR A 318 -22.25 -14.78 20.40
CA TYR A 318 -21.35 -15.16 21.48
C TYR A 318 -21.67 -14.36 22.74
N TYR A 319 -21.77 -13.03 22.63
CA TYR A 319 -22.13 -12.15 23.74
C TYR A 319 -23.51 -12.48 24.34
N TYR A 320 -24.53 -12.76 23.53
CA TYR A 320 -25.86 -13.11 24.05
C TYR A 320 -25.85 -14.42 24.84
N LEU A 321 -25.15 -15.42 24.33
CA LEU A 321 -24.98 -16.69 25.03
C LEU A 321 -24.13 -16.51 26.28
N GLU A 322 -23.04 -15.74 26.24
CA GLU A 322 -22.13 -15.53 27.38
C GLU A 322 -22.81 -14.76 28.52
N THR A 323 -23.65 -13.78 28.19
CA THR A 323 -24.41 -13.00 29.19
C THR A 323 -25.70 -13.68 29.66
N GLY A 324 -26.09 -14.79 29.04
CA GLY A 324 -27.35 -15.49 29.34
C GLY A 324 -28.60 -14.76 28.84
N ARG A 325 -28.44 -13.80 27.92
CA ARG A 325 -29.57 -13.16 27.21
C ARG A 325 -30.25 -14.12 26.25
N ALA A 326 -29.54 -15.13 25.77
CA ALA A 326 -30.05 -16.22 24.96
C ALA A 326 -29.53 -17.57 25.47
N PHE A 327 -30.28 -18.64 25.16
CA PHE A 327 -29.95 -20.03 25.49
C PHE A 327 -29.82 -20.92 24.26
N SER A 328 -30.07 -20.37 23.06
CA SER A 328 -29.92 -21.08 21.79
C SER A 328 -29.51 -20.13 20.66
N ILE A 329 -28.98 -20.70 19.58
CA ILE A 329 -28.61 -19.95 18.36
C ILE A 329 -29.84 -19.27 17.73
N GLN A 330 -31.01 -19.92 17.75
CA GLN A 330 -32.24 -19.33 17.23
C GLN A 330 -32.66 -18.09 18.02
N GLU A 331 -32.56 -18.12 19.35
CA GLU A 331 -32.80 -16.95 20.19
C GLU A 331 -31.79 -15.83 19.90
N CYS A 332 -30.52 -16.17 19.65
CA CYS A 332 -29.51 -15.20 19.28
C CYS A 332 -29.85 -14.48 17.97
N MET A 333 -30.27 -15.21 16.94
CA MET A 333 -30.73 -14.63 15.66
C MET A 333 -31.94 -13.71 15.87
N ASN A 334 -32.92 -14.15 16.67
CA ASN A 334 -34.11 -13.34 16.96
C ASN A 334 -33.76 -12.04 17.69
N LEU A 335 -32.86 -12.09 18.69
CA LEU A 335 -32.40 -10.90 19.41
C LEU A 335 -31.63 -9.94 18.50
N TYR A 336 -30.77 -10.47 17.64
CA TYR A 336 -30.00 -9.66 16.70
C TYR A 336 -30.90 -8.91 15.70
N GLU A 337 -31.92 -9.58 15.16
CA GLU A 337 -32.92 -8.94 14.30
C GLU A 337 -33.72 -7.85 15.02
N GLN A 338 -34.04 -8.04 16.30
CA GLN A 338 -34.69 -7.01 17.10
C GLN A 338 -33.77 -5.81 17.33
N GLU A 339 -32.49 -6.03 17.61
CA GLU A 339 -31.50 -4.98 17.77
C GLU A 339 -31.28 -4.19 16.47
N LEU A 340 -31.17 -4.87 15.31
CA LEU A 340 -31.07 -4.22 14.00
C LEU A 340 -32.27 -3.33 13.70
N LYS A 341 -33.49 -3.80 13.94
CA LYS A 341 -34.71 -3.00 13.75
C LYS A 341 -34.75 -1.78 14.67
N LEU A 342 -34.27 -1.93 15.91
CA LEU A 342 -34.20 -0.83 16.85
C LEU A 342 -33.18 0.22 16.40
N GLU A 343 -32.04 -0.20 15.86
CA GLU A 343 -31.01 0.68 15.32
C GLU A 343 -31.53 1.44 14.09
N GLU A 344 -32.21 0.76 13.17
CA GLU A 344 -32.86 1.39 12.01
C GLU A 344 -33.91 2.45 12.44
N LEU A 345 -34.70 2.15 13.47
CA LEU A 345 -35.67 3.11 14.02
C LEU A 345 -34.98 4.34 14.63
N LYS A 346 -33.86 4.15 15.35
CA LYS A 346 -33.08 5.26 15.91
C LYS A 346 -32.48 6.12 14.82
N GLU A 347 -31.86 5.53 13.80
CA GLU A 347 -31.32 6.28 12.66
C GLU A 347 -32.41 7.05 11.91
N SER A 348 -33.59 6.43 11.74
CA SER A 348 -34.75 7.09 11.14
C SER A 348 -35.22 8.29 11.97
N GLN A 349 -35.27 8.15 13.30
CA GLN A 349 -35.59 9.23 14.23
C GLN A 349 -34.56 10.36 14.13
N GLU A 350 -33.26 10.05 14.16
CA GLU A 350 -32.19 11.07 14.04
C GLU A 350 -32.22 11.81 12.70
N ARG A 351 -32.59 11.13 11.60
CA ARG A 351 -32.78 11.79 10.30
C ARG A 351 -34.00 12.72 10.33
N LEU A 352 -35.09 12.28 10.94
CA LEU A 352 -36.30 13.11 11.09
C LEU A 352 -36.00 14.35 11.94
N GLU A 353 -35.31 14.19 13.07
CA GLU A 353 -34.91 15.28 13.95
C GLU A 353 -34.02 16.29 13.22
N ARG A 354 -33.02 15.83 12.47
CA ARG A 354 -32.16 16.69 11.63
C ARG A 354 -32.95 17.44 10.56
N ASN A 355 -33.88 16.79 9.89
CA ASN A 355 -34.71 17.41 8.85
C ASN A 355 -35.68 18.44 9.43
N ILE A 356 -36.29 18.16 10.58
CA ILE A 356 -37.14 19.12 11.30
C ILE A 356 -36.30 20.34 11.69
N MET A 357 -35.12 20.14 12.27
CA MET A 357 -34.21 21.23 12.63
C MET A 357 -33.84 22.07 11.41
N ALA A 358 -33.39 21.45 10.32
CA ALA A 358 -33.05 22.17 9.09
C ALA A 358 -34.23 22.97 8.53
N THR A 359 -35.45 22.42 8.59
CA THR A 359 -36.67 23.11 8.14
C THR A 359 -37.00 24.30 9.03
N VAL A 360 -36.87 24.14 10.35
CA VAL A 360 -37.05 25.22 11.33
C VAL A 360 -36.04 26.35 11.11
N TYR A 361 -34.77 26.01 10.88
CA TYR A 361 -33.73 26.99 10.53
C TYR A 361 -34.03 27.70 9.20
N TYR A 362 -34.45 26.95 8.19
CA TYR A 362 -34.81 27.53 6.89
C TYR A 362 -35.98 28.52 7.03
N LEU A 363 -37.10 28.09 7.64
CA LEU A 363 -38.29 28.93 7.81
C LEU A 363 -38.03 30.14 8.71
N SER A 364 -37.21 30.01 9.76
CA SER A 364 -36.83 31.15 10.60
C SER A 364 -35.93 32.14 9.86
N SER A 365 -34.99 31.66 9.05
CA SER A 365 -34.17 32.52 8.19
C SER A 365 -35.00 33.25 7.12
N GLU A 366 -35.97 32.56 6.51
CA GLU A 366 -36.89 33.13 5.52
C GLU A 366 -37.85 34.15 6.16
N ALA A 367 -38.38 33.84 7.35
CA ALA A 367 -39.20 34.77 8.12
C ALA A 367 -38.41 36.02 8.52
N ALA A 368 -37.19 35.87 9.05
CA ALA A 368 -36.31 37.00 9.38
C ALA A 368 -35.99 37.87 8.14
N ALA A 369 -35.77 37.25 6.98
CA ALA A 369 -35.55 37.96 5.73
C ALA A 369 -36.79 38.72 5.21
N THR A 370 -38.00 38.34 5.62
CA THR A 370 -39.26 38.93 5.13
C THR A 370 -39.97 39.85 6.12
N THR A 371 -39.58 39.87 7.40
CA THR A 371 -40.35 40.58 8.47
C THR A 371 -39.61 41.66 9.26
N GLU A 372 -38.37 42.07 8.90
CA GLU A 372 -37.53 43.00 9.71
C GLU A 372 -37.35 42.56 11.19
N LEU A 373 -37.70 41.33 11.53
CA LEU A 373 -37.50 40.75 12.85
C LEU A 373 -36.11 40.10 12.93
N PRO A 374 -35.39 40.24 14.05
CA PRO A 374 -34.07 39.63 14.19
C PRO A 374 -34.17 38.11 14.07
N PRO A 375 -33.16 37.45 13.48
CA PRO A 375 -33.08 35.99 13.48
C PRO A 375 -33.10 35.48 14.93
N TYR A 376 -33.86 34.42 15.17
CA TYR A 376 -33.89 33.79 16.49
C TYR A 376 -32.57 33.05 16.72
N ASP A 377 -31.80 33.48 17.72
CA ASP A 377 -30.48 32.93 18.03
C ASP A 377 -30.55 31.52 18.66
N ASN A 378 -31.72 31.09 19.14
CA ASN A 378 -31.92 29.78 19.78
C ASN A 378 -33.01 28.94 19.08
N PRO A 379 -32.67 27.82 18.42
CA PRO A 379 -33.62 26.94 17.72
C PRO A 379 -34.62 26.23 18.65
N GLU A 380 -34.20 25.95 19.89
CA GLU A 380 -35.04 25.26 20.88
C GLU A 380 -36.21 26.15 21.31
N GLU A 381 -35.98 27.44 21.47
CA GLU A 381 -37.03 28.43 21.78
C GLU A 381 -38.03 28.59 20.63
N LEU A 382 -37.57 28.50 19.38
CA LEU A 382 -38.44 28.59 18.21
C LEU A 382 -39.33 27.33 18.06
N MET A 383 -38.76 26.14 18.28
CA MET A 383 -39.51 24.88 18.34
C MET A 383 -40.56 24.89 19.46
N GLU A 384 -40.20 25.39 20.63
CA GLU A 384 -41.11 25.51 21.77
C GLU A 384 -42.23 26.52 21.50
N MET A 385 -41.93 27.64 20.82
CA MET A 385 -42.92 28.62 20.39
C MET A 385 -43.89 28.04 19.35
N ILE A 386 -43.39 27.34 18.33
CA ILE A 386 -44.22 26.67 17.29
C ILE A 386 -45.13 25.64 17.96
N TYR A 387 -44.58 24.82 18.87
CA TYR A 387 -45.35 23.83 19.61
C TYR A 387 -46.44 24.46 20.48
N LYS A 388 -46.14 25.55 21.19
CA LYS A 388 -47.12 26.33 21.97
C LYS A 388 -48.21 26.95 21.10
N ARG A 389 -47.87 27.46 19.92
CA ARG A 389 -48.83 28.02 18.95
C ARG A 389 -49.76 26.95 18.39
N TRP A 390 -49.22 25.82 17.97
CA TRP A 390 -50.00 24.67 17.49
C TRP A 390 -50.95 24.13 18.57
N GLN A 391 -50.49 24.04 19.83
CA GLN A 391 -51.36 23.68 20.96
C GLN A 391 -52.47 24.71 21.22
N ALA A 392 -52.21 26.00 21.00
CA ALA A 392 -53.22 27.05 21.14
C ALA A 392 -54.27 27.00 20.03
N GLU A 393 -53.87 26.76 18.78
CA GLU A 393 -54.78 26.60 17.63
C GLU A 393 -55.68 25.37 17.78
N LYS A 394 -55.14 24.24 18.28
CA LYS A 394 -55.93 23.04 18.59
C LYS A 394 -57.00 23.25 19.66
N ARG A 395 -56.88 24.25 20.52
CA ARG A 395 -57.87 24.59 21.56
C ARG A 395 -58.98 25.52 21.06
N VAL A 396 -58.87 26.05 19.84
CA VAL A 396 -59.86 26.95 19.24
C VAL A 396 -60.85 26.18 18.34
N GLU A 397 -60.53 24.92 17.97
CA GLU A 397 -61.39 24.04 17.15
C GLU A 397 -62.30 23.08 17.97
N THR A 398 -62.37 23.23 19.30
CA THR A 398 -63.35 22.58 20.20
C THR A 398 -64.22 23.62 20.86
#